data_AF-A0A931HJJ0-F1
#
_entry.id   AF-A0A931HJJ0-F1
#
_cell.length_a   1.000
_cell.length_b   1.000
_cell.length_c   1.000
_cell.angle_alpha   90.00
_cell.angle_beta   90.00
_cell.angle_gamma   90.00
#
_symmetry.space_group_name_H-M   'P 1'
#
loop_
_entity.id
_entity.type
_entity.pdbx_description
1 polymer ?
#
loop_
_entity_poly.entity_id
_entity_poly.type
_entity_poly.pdbx_seq_one_letter_code
_entity_poly.pdbx_strand_id
1 'polypeptide(L)'
;MNRKSIVTSLIAIGVIGGLVGLTVCNRDRTITESTTSTRTTTTSPTDVTAFSEDDFGASVVRGFADTIVATVEERGGTPEQAVAALVASNAETGWRSALPFSPQGGIRDIFGWRYTLPASAESWEAAAEATQVFMDVAATVRVDPADPAAYALAVQRADPRGYITEERLLKSGRTPEQHYSAALPRAQSAYEKLRPPS
;
A
#
# COMPACT_ATOMS: atom_id res chain seq x y z
N MET A 1 -16.42 27.70 -45.58
CA MET A 1 -15.82 27.06 -46.77
C MET A 1 -14.31 26.97 -46.57
N ASN A 2 -13.77 25.73 -46.64
CA ASN A 2 -12.39 25.35 -47.02
C ASN A 2 -11.23 25.74 -46.07
N ARG A 3 -10.28 24.85 -45.69
CA ARG A 3 -9.86 23.52 -46.17
C ARG A 3 -9.08 22.74 -45.07
N LYS A 4 -9.02 21.42 -45.28
CA LYS A 4 -8.44 20.31 -44.49
C LYS A 4 -6.91 20.37 -44.31
N SER A 5 -6.38 19.63 -43.32
CA SER A 5 -5.54 18.45 -43.56
C SER A 5 -5.30 17.59 -42.30
N ILE A 6 -5.39 16.28 -42.53
CA ILE A 6 -5.12 15.15 -41.64
C ILE A 6 -3.66 14.73 -41.87
N VAL A 7 -2.93 14.36 -40.81
CA VAL A 7 -1.71 13.55 -40.95
C VAL A 7 -1.79 12.35 -40.01
N THR A 8 -1.92 11.20 -40.63
CA THR A 8 -1.77 9.85 -40.09
C THR A 8 -0.34 9.40 -40.35
N SER A 9 0.34 8.83 -39.35
CA SER A 9 1.48 7.94 -39.59
C SER A 9 1.38 6.71 -38.69
N LEU A 10 0.99 5.59 -39.33
CA LEU A 10 1.36 4.23 -38.95
C LEU A 10 2.86 4.01 -39.24
N ILE A 11 3.46 3.01 -38.58
CA ILE A 11 4.56 2.09 -38.98
C ILE A 11 5.36 1.73 -37.69
N ALA A 12 5.84 0.53 -37.41
CA ALA A 12 5.53 -0.85 -37.77
C ALA A 12 6.38 -1.75 -36.83
N ILE A 13 5.92 -2.99 -36.71
CA ILE A 13 6.41 -4.19 -36.03
C ILE A 13 7.94 -4.42 -36.09
N GLY A 14 8.49 -4.96 -34.99
CA GLY A 14 9.77 -5.66 -34.94
C GLY A 14 9.77 -6.82 -33.94
N VAL A 15 9.35 -8.01 -34.38
CA VAL A 15 9.52 -9.31 -33.70
C VAL A 15 10.47 -10.16 -34.52
N ILE A 16 11.70 -10.39 -34.03
CA ILE A 16 12.66 -11.43 -34.44
C ILE A 16 13.60 -11.60 -33.22
N GLY A 17 13.94 -12.74 -32.63
CA GLY A 17 13.91 -14.15 -33.03
C GLY A 17 15.18 -14.77 -32.45
N GLY A 18 15.07 -15.87 -31.68
CA GLY A 18 16.24 -16.51 -31.08
C GLY A 18 15.91 -17.89 -30.51
N LEU A 19 15.88 -18.90 -31.37
CA LEU A 19 15.71 -20.31 -31.03
C LEU A 19 16.83 -21.13 -31.69
N VAL A 20 17.43 -22.00 -30.87
CA VAL A 20 18.21 -23.22 -31.14
C VAL A 20 19.54 -23.14 -31.90
N GLY A 21 20.61 -23.53 -31.20
CA GLY A 21 21.80 -24.13 -31.79
C GLY A 21 22.19 -25.40 -31.01
N LEU A 22 21.79 -26.56 -31.53
CA LEU A 22 22.32 -27.87 -31.15
C LEU A 22 23.65 -28.10 -31.87
N THR A 23 24.71 -28.43 -31.14
CA THR A 23 25.84 -29.17 -31.71
C THR A 23 26.26 -30.29 -30.76
N VAL A 24 26.10 -31.50 -31.30
CA VAL A 24 26.55 -32.80 -30.83
C VAL A 24 28.06 -32.86 -30.67
N CYS A 25 28.54 -33.44 -29.58
CA CYS A 25 29.76 -34.25 -29.57
C CYS A 25 29.56 -35.44 -28.62
N ASN A 26 29.31 -36.59 -29.23
CA ASN A 26 29.17 -37.89 -28.60
C ASN A 26 30.56 -38.53 -28.40
N ARG A 27 30.83 -39.13 -27.23
CA ARG A 27 31.66 -40.34 -27.07
C ARG A 27 31.56 -40.89 -25.63
N ASP A 28 30.89 -42.04 -25.55
CA ASP A 28 31.02 -43.19 -24.62
C ASP A 28 31.33 -42.96 -23.13
N ARG A 29 30.32 -43.21 -22.28
CA ARG A 29 30.41 -44.24 -21.23
C ARG A 29 29.03 -44.60 -20.64
N THR A 30 28.85 -45.90 -20.48
CA THR A 30 27.67 -46.64 -20.00
C THR A 30 27.48 -46.55 -18.48
N ILE A 31 26.20 -46.46 -18.08
CA ILE A 31 25.53 -46.88 -16.81
C ILE A 31 26.06 -46.30 -15.48
N THR A 32 25.20 -45.58 -14.73
CA THR A 32 24.67 -45.95 -13.39
C THR A 32 23.84 -44.81 -12.81
N GLU A 33 22.74 -45.17 -12.15
CA GLU A 33 21.74 -44.33 -11.48
C GLU A 33 22.34 -43.19 -10.63
N SER A 34 21.67 -42.03 -10.67
CA SER A 34 21.72 -41.06 -9.57
C SER A 34 20.37 -40.38 -9.46
N THR A 35 19.67 -40.75 -8.38
CA THR A 35 18.49 -40.07 -7.85
C THR A 35 18.71 -38.57 -7.88
N THR A 36 17.96 -37.89 -8.73
CA THR A 36 17.88 -36.43 -8.73
C THR A 36 17.20 -36.02 -7.43
N SER A 37 18.03 -35.63 -6.47
CA SER A 37 17.57 -34.95 -5.26
C SER A 37 16.85 -33.68 -5.68
N THR A 38 15.53 -33.71 -5.60
CA THR A 38 14.69 -32.53 -5.75
C THR A 38 15.06 -31.59 -4.60
N ARG A 39 15.97 -30.65 -4.87
CA ARG A 39 16.24 -29.54 -3.97
C ARG A 39 14.97 -28.69 -3.97
N THR A 40 14.09 -28.97 -3.01
CA THR A 40 13.03 -28.05 -2.61
C THR A 40 13.72 -26.79 -2.13
N THR A 41 13.79 -25.76 -2.99
CA THR A 41 13.97 -24.40 -2.50
C THR A 41 12.71 -24.06 -1.74
N THR A 42 12.72 -24.36 -0.44
CA THR A 42 11.82 -23.72 0.51
C THR A 42 12.14 -22.24 0.43
N THR A 43 11.33 -21.50 -0.32
CA THR A 43 11.27 -20.05 -0.22
C THR A 43 10.90 -19.77 1.23
N SER A 44 11.86 -19.31 2.03
CA SER A 44 11.54 -18.71 3.32
C SER A 44 10.44 -17.66 3.10
N PRO A 45 9.47 -17.53 4.02
CA PRO A 45 8.50 -16.46 3.94
C PRO A 45 9.29 -15.14 3.79
N THR A 46 8.96 -14.37 2.77
CA THR A 46 9.50 -13.01 2.64
C THR A 46 9.01 -12.25 3.86
N ASP A 47 9.91 -11.94 4.79
CA ASP A 47 9.60 -11.08 5.92
C ASP A 47 9.05 -9.78 5.37
N VAL A 48 7.75 -9.53 5.61
CA VAL A 48 7.12 -8.27 5.23
C VAL A 48 7.61 -7.23 6.22
N THR A 49 8.74 -6.59 5.92
CA THR A 49 9.26 -5.53 6.77
C THR A 49 8.39 -4.29 6.59
N ALA A 50 7.85 -3.76 7.69
CA ALA A 50 7.02 -2.56 7.62
C ALA A 50 7.78 -1.33 7.07
N PHE A 51 9.02 -1.20 7.50
CA PHE A 51 9.93 -0.12 7.16
C PHE A 51 11.18 -0.72 6.52
N SER A 52 11.63 -0.15 5.40
CA SER A 52 12.97 -0.41 4.87
C SER A 52 14.00 -0.01 5.92
N GLU A 53 15.08 -0.78 6.06
CA GLU A 53 16.06 -0.58 7.13
C GLU A 53 16.97 0.62 6.88
N ASP A 54 17.20 0.98 5.61
CA ASP A 54 18.09 2.06 5.22
C ASP A 54 17.43 2.94 4.15
N ASP A 55 16.79 4.04 4.58
CA ASP A 55 16.48 5.20 3.72
C ASP A 55 15.88 6.35 4.54
N PHE A 56 16.19 7.61 4.19
CA PHE A 56 15.53 8.80 4.75
C PHE A 56 14.00 8.75 4.55
N GLY A 57 13.55 8.16 3.44
CA GLY A 57 12.12 7.91 3.22
C GLY A 57 11.51 6.96 4.25
N ALA A 58 12.26 5.96 4.72
CA ALA A 58 11.78 5.00 5.70
C ALA A 58 11.68 5.60 7.10
N SER A 59 12.58 6.51 7.49
CA SER A 59 12.49 7.22 8.77
C SER A 59 11.30 8.19 8.82
N VAL A 60 11.02 8.90 7.72
CA VAL A 60 9.83 9.77 7.61
C VAL A 60 8.55 8.96 7.70
N VAL A 61 8.47 7.87 6.93
CA VAL A 61 7.32 6.95 6.94
C VAL A 61 7.12 6.32 8.32
N ARG A 62 8.19 5.97 9.02
CA ARG A 62 8.14 5.49 10.41
C ARG A 62 7.62 6.57 11.37
N GLY A 63 8.07 7.82 11.22
CA GLY A 63 7.59 8.94 12.03
C GLY A 63 6.09 9.19 11.86
N PHE A 64 5.58 9.05 10.63
CA PHE A 64 4.14 9.18 10.37
C PHE A 64 3.35 8.03 10.98
N ALA A 65 3.84 6.79 10.83
CA ALA A 65 3.21 5.63 11.45
C ALA A 65 3.20 5.73 12.99
N ASP A 66 4.29 6.18 13.61
CA ASP A 66 4.35 6.39 15.06
C ASP A 66 3.41 7.52 15.51
N THR A 67 3.32 8.61 14.75
CA THR A 67 2.37 9.70 15.03
C THR A 67 0.92 9.20 15.01
N ILE A 68 0.57 8.37 14.03
CA ILE A 68 -0.77 7.74 13.96
C ILE A 68 -1.01 6.90 15.21
N VAL A 69 -0.09 5.99 15.55
CA VAL A 69 -0.26 5.09 16.70
C VAL A 69 -0.37 5.86 18.00
N ALA A 70 0.56 6.79 18.25
CA ALA A 70 0.55 7.63 19.44
C ALA A 70 -0.76 8.41 19.58
N THR A 71 -1.26 9.01 18.50
CA THR A 71 -2.52 9.78 18.54
C THR A 71 -3.72 8.88 18.85
N VAL A 72 -3.78 7.66 18.31
CA VAL A 72 -4.86 6.70 18.63
C VAL A 72 -4.80 6.31 20.11
N GLU A 73 -3.61 5.98 20.62
CA GLU A 73 -3.38 5.60 22.01
C GLU A 73 -3.72 6.74 22.98
N GLU A 74 -3.31 7.97 22.68
CA GLU A 74 -3.62 9.17 23.46
C GLU A 74 -5.14 9.43 23.55
N ARG A 75 -5.90 9.06 22.51
CA ARG A 75 -7.37 9.10 22.53
C ARG A 75 -8.02 7.88 23.19
N GLY A 76 -7.24 6.97 23.77
CA GLY A 76 -7.73 5.76 24.43
C GLY A 76 -8.20 4.67 23.47
N GLY A 77 -7.74 4.70 22.22
CA GLY A 77 -8.03 3.65 21.24
C GLY A 77 -7.34 2.33 21.56
N THR A 78 -7.89 1.23 21.07
CA THR A 78 -7.32 -0.11 21.26
C THR A 78 -6.15 -0.37 20.29
N PRO A 79 -5.29 -1.37 20.56
CA PRO A 79 -4.27 -1.82 19.62
C PRO A 79 -4.83 -2.13 18.22
N GLU A 80 -6.00 -2.76 18.15
CA GLU A 80 -6.67 -3.10 16.89
C GLU A 80 -7.12 -1.85 16.13
N GLN A 81 -7.59 -0.81 16.84
CA GLN A 81 -7.93 0.48 16.23
C GLN A 81 -6.67 1.21 15.72
N ALA A 82 -5.54 1.11 16.43
CA ALA A 82 -4.27 1.64 15.97
C ALA A 82 -3.78 0.91 14.71
N VAL A 83 -3.87 -0.42 14.67
CA VAL A 83 -3.60 -1.21 13.47
C VAL A 83 -4.56 -0.83 12.33
N ALA A 84 -5.84 -0.62 12.60
CA ALA A 84 -6.81 -0.21 11.58
C ALA A 84 -6.48 1.18 10.99
N ALA A 85 -6.07 2.14 11.82
CA ALA A 85 -5.60 3.43 11.35
C ALA A 85 -4.34 3.28 10.46
N LEU A 86 -3.39 2.44 10.86
CA LEU A 86 -2.22 2.11 10.04
C LEU A 86 -2.61 1.43 8.72
N VAL A 87 -3.60 0.54 8.72
CA VAL A 87 -4.13 -0.09 7.49
C VAL A 87 -4.71 0.96 6.55
N ALA A 88 -5.60 1.82 7.06
CA ALA A 88 -6.21 2.88 6.26
C ALA A 88 -5.14 3.77 5.64
N SER A 89 -4.20 4.27 6.45
CA SER A 89 -3.15 5.16 5.94
C SER A 89 -2.18 4.45 4.98
N ASN A 90 -1.79 3.19 5.23
CA ASN A 90 -0.93 2.45 4.31
C ASN A 90 -1.63 2.18 2.97
N ALA A 91 -2.88 1.74 3.03
CA ALA A 91 -3.71 1.52 1.85
C ALA A 91 -3.88 2.82 1.06
N GLU A 92 -4.10 3.93 1.76
CA GLU A 92 -4.47 5.18 1.10
C GLU A 92 -3.28 5.97 0.55
N THR A 93 -2.20 6.06 1.32
CA THR A 93 -1.07 6.93 1.01
C THR A 93 0.30 6.29 1.22
N GLY A 94 0.35 5.07 1.77
CA GLY A 94 1.61 4.45 2.18
C GLY A 94 2.27 5.17 3.36
N TRP A 95 1.46 5.69 4.30
CA TRP A 95 1.89 6.51 5.45
C TRP A 95 2.59 7.81 5.05
N ARG A 96 2.05 8.49 4.04
CA ARG A 96 2.55 9.78 3.57
C ARG A 96 1.43 10.79 3.53
N SER A 97 1.71 12.02 3.88
CA SER A 97 0.77 13.13 3.70
C SER A 97 1.19 14.00 2.50
N ALA A 98 0.45 15.08 2.28
CA ALA A 98 0.74 16.07 1.24
C ALA A 98 0.74 15.53 -0.21
N LEU A 99 0.10 14.38 -0.48
CA LEU A 99 0.06 13.80 -1.81
C LEU A 99 -0.94 14.53 -2.71
N PRO A 100 -0.66 14.75 -4.01
CA PRO A 100 -1.58 15.43 -4.90
C PRO A 100 -2.91 14.67 -5.00
N PHE A 101 -4.01 15.43 -5.02
CA PHE A 101 -5.37 14.96 -5.24
C PHE A 101 -5.70 15.10 -6.74
N SER A 102 -5.55 14.01 -7.49
CA SER A 102 -5.91 13.95 -8.92
C SER A 102 -7.40 13.63 -9.09
N PRO A 103 -8.05 13.99 -10.21
CA PRO A 103 -7.68 15.06 -11.15
C PRO A 103 -8.16 16.45 -10.68
N GLN A 104 -8.89 16.50 -9.56
CA GLN A 104 -9.67 17.67 -9.12
C GLN A 104 -8.83 18.78 -8.46
N GLY A 105 -7.53 18.58 -8.32
CA GLY A 105 -6.64 19.49 -7.61
C GLY A 105 -6.78 19.39 -6.09
N GLY A 106 -5.80 19.95 -5.39
CA GLY A 106 -5.68 19.87 -3.93
C GLY A 106 -4.74 18.77 -3.46
N ILE A 107 -4.78 18.53 -2.15
CA ILE A 107 -3.84 17.66 -1.44
C ILE A 107 -4.62 16.63 -0.62
N ARG A 108 -4.06 15.43 -0.48
CA ARG A 108 -4.54 14.37 0.39
C ARG A 108 -3.89 14.46 1.77
N ASP A 109 -4.69 14.27 2.81
CA ASP A 109 -4.18 13.95 4.14
C ASP A 109 -3.61 12.53 4.17
N ILE A 110 -3.09 12.13 5.33
CA ILE A 110 -2.43 10.84 5.51
C ILE A 110 -3.36 9.63 5.35
N PHE A 111 -4.68 9.84 5.40
CA PHE A 111 -5.73 8.83 5.17
C PHE A 111 -6.36 8.95 3.77
N GLY A 112 -5.79 9.76 2.89
CA GLY A 112 -6.23 9.89 1.49
C GLY A 112 -7.44 10.81 1.30
N TRP A 113 -8.00 11.40 2.36
CA TRP A 113 -9.09 12.35 2.25
C TRP A 113 -8.57 13.72 1.82
N ARG A 114 -9.46 14.58 1.32
CA ARG A 114 -9.08 15.95 0.95
C ARG A 114 -8.60 16.70 2.19
N TYR A 115 -7.40 17.25 2.10
CA TYR A 115 -6.77 18.03 3.15
C TYR A 115 -7.48 19.37 3.32
N THR A 116 -7.98 19.63 4.52
CA THR A 116 -8.69 20.86 4.90
C THR A 116 -8.28 21.37 6.28
N LEU A 117 -7.20 20.80 6.83
CA LEU A 117 -6.76 21.00 8.20
C LEU A 117 -5.83 22.22 8.31
N PRO A 118 -5.77 22.87 9.49
CA PRO A 118 -5.02 24.11 9.68
C PRO A 118 -3.49 23.93 9.64
N ALA A 119 -2.97 22.76 9.97
CA ALA A 119 -1.53 22.49 9.94
C ALA A 119 -0.95 22.48 8.51
N SER A 120 0.39 22.50 8.39
CA SER A 120 1.02 22.23 7.09
C SER A 120 0.82 20.76 6.71
N ALA A 121 0.34 20.48 5.49
CA ALA A 121 -0.03 19.14 5.07
C ALA A 121 1.09 18.10 5.17
N GLU A 122 2.36 18.51 5.18
CA GLU A 122 3.54 17.63 5.28
C GLU A 122 4.04 17.42 6.72
N SER A 123 3.39 18.05 7.71
CA SER A 123 3.85 18.03 9.11
C SER A 123 3.31 16.83 9.91
N TRP A 124 4.00 16.51 11.01
CA TRP A 124 3.50 15.55 12.00
C TRP A 124 2.19 16.02 12.65
N GLU A 125 2.03 17.34 12.85
CA GLU A 125 0.81 17.94 13.37
C GLU A 125 -0.39 17.65 12.45
N ALA A 126 -0.22 17.79 11.14
CA ALA A 126 -1.24 17.43 10.16
C ALA A 126 -1.61 15.94 10.20
N ALA A 127 -0.64 15.05 10.43
CA ALA A 127 -0.90 13.63 10.59
C ALA A 127 -1.65 13.32 11.89
N ALA A 128 -1.31 13.99 12.99
CA ALA A 128 -2.01 13.87 14.26
C ALA A 128 -3.46 14.37 14.12
N GLU A 129 -3.69 15.56 13.56
CA GLU A 129 -5.03 16.11 13.33
C GLU A 129 -5.88 15.21 12.42
N ALA A 130 -5.31 14.71 11.33
CA ALA A 130 -6.01 13.77 10.46
C ALA A 130 -6.36 12.46 11.19
N THR A 131 -5.52 12.02 12.13
CA THR A 131 -5.77 10.82 12.95
C THR A 131 -6.85 11.09 13.99
N GLN A 132 -6.92 12.30 14.55
CA GLN A 132 -8.03 12.70 15.41
C GLN A 132 -9.36 12.63 14.66
N VAL A 133 -9.41 13.16 13.43
CA VAL A 133 -10.61 13.07 12.58
C VAL A 133 -10.94 11.62 12.25
N PHE A 134 -9.95 10.78 11.92
CA PHE A 134 -10.17 9.35 11.71
C PHE A 134 -10.84 8.71 12.93
N MET A 135 -10.38 9.02 14.13
CA MET A 135 -10.95 8.50 15.39
C MET A 135 -12.37 9.04 15.65
N ASP A 136 -12.67 10.28 15.28
CA ASP A 136 -14.04 10.83 15.38
C ASP A 136 -15.01 10.10 14.44
N VAL A 137 -14.58 9.81 13.21
CA VAL A 137 -15.37 9.00 12.27
C VAL A 137 -15.50 7.57 12.77
N ALA A 138 -14.41 7.00 13.31
CA ALA A 138 -14.39 5.64 13.83
C ALA A 138 -15.39 5.43 14.98
N ALA A 139 -15.62 6.45 15.82
CA ALA A 139 -16.63 6.41 16.87
C ALA A 139 -18.08 6.26 16.35
N THR A 140 -18.33 6.50 15.06
CA THR A 140 -19.65 6.32 14.43
C THR A 140 -19.85 4.93 13.83
N VAL A 141 -18.78 4.16 13.70
CA VAL A 141 -18.76 2.84 13.05
C VAL A 141 -19.12 1.74 14.05
N ARG A 142 -19.90 0.75 13.59
CA ARG A 142 -20.33 -0.42 14.41
C ARG A 142 -19.62 -1.73 14.06
N VAL A 143 -18.61 -1.67 13.19
CA VAL A 143 -17.80 -2.82 12.81
C VAL A 143 -16.87 -3.16 13.97
N ASP A 144 -16.62 -4.44 14.20
CA ASP A 144 -15.69 -4.92 15.22
C ASP A 144 -14.23 -4.57 14.82
N PRO A 145 -13.46 -3.86 15.66
CA PRO A 145 -12.05 -3.59 15.37
C PRO A 145 -11.18 -4.85 15.33
N ALA A 146 -11.64 -6.01 15.82
CA ALA A 146 -10.92 -7.28 15.72
C ALA A 146 -10.67 -7.76 14.27
N ASP A 147 -11.37 -7.18 13.29
CA ASP A 147 -10.97 -7.19 11.88
C ASP A 147 -10.50 -5.77 11.47
N PRO A 148 -9.21 -5.44 11.64
CA PRO A 148 -8.72 -4.08 11.40
C PRO A 148 -8.89 -3.62 9.96
N ALA A 149 -8.86 -4.54 8.98
CA ALA A 149 -9.01 -4.18 7.57
C ALA A 149 -10.47 -3.83 7.24
N ALA A 150 -11.42 -4.64 7.70
CA ALA A 150 -12.84 -4.33 7.54
C ALA A 150 -13.24 -3.08 8.32
N TYR A 151 -12.74 -2.93 9.55
CA TYR A 151 -12.95 -1.74 10.37
C TYR A 151 -12.43 -0.48 9.68
N ALA A 152 -11.17 -0.48 9.23
CA ALA A 152 -10.56 0.64 8.53
C ALA A 152 -11.34 1.07 7.28
N LEU A 153 -11.80 0.11 6.47
CA LEU A 153 -12.62 0.39 5.29
C LEU A 153 -13.99 0.96 5.67
N ALA A 154 -14.59 0.49 6.76
CA ALA A 154 -15.85 1.01 7.26
C ALA A 154 -15.73 2.47 7.75
N VAL A 155 -14.65 2.82 8.47
CA VAL A 155 -14.33 4.21 8.86
C VAL A 155 -14.20 5.09 7.61
N GLN A 156 -13.49 4.60 6.61
CA GLN A 156 -13.26 5.33 5.36
C GLN A 156 -14.55 5.61 4.58
N ARG A 157 -15.47 4.66 4.55
CA ARG A 157 -16.81 4.82 3.95
C ARG A 157 -17.73 5.72 4.77
N ALA A 158 -17.51 5.84 6.08
CA ALA A 158 -18.33 6.66 6.97
C ALA A 158 -17.94 8.15 6.97
N ASP A 159 -16.76 8.51 6.46
CA ASP A 159 -16.31 9.90 6.42
C ASP A 159 -17.17 10.76 5.47
N PRO A 160 -17.68 11.93 5.91
CA PRO A 160 -18.56 12.77 5.11
C PRO A 160 -17.87 13.46 3.92
N ARG A 161 -16.53 13.52 3.89
CA ARG A 161 -15.75 14.01 2.74
C ARG A 161 -15.80 13.03 1.56
N GLY A 162 -16.27 11.81 1.80
CA GLY A 162 -16.48 10.78 0.81
C GLY A 162 -15.25 9.91 0.57
N TYR A 163 -15.51 8.64 0.28
CA TYR A 163 -14.49 7.65 -0.08
C TYR A 163 -14.34 7.60 -1.61
N ILE A 164 -13.20 8.07 -2.14
CA ILE A 164 -12.95 8.05 -3.59
C ILE A 164 -12.27 6.74 -3.99
N THR A 165 -13.08 5.74 -4.31
CA THR A 165 -12.64 4.42 -4.79
C THR A 165 -12.11 4.43 -6.22
N GLU A 166 -12.69 5.25 -7.09
CA GLU A 166 -12.71 4.96 -8.52
C GLU A 166 -11.35 5.15 -9.19
N GLU A 167 -10.60 6.22 -8.94
CA GLU A 167 -9.40 6.52 -9.74
C GLU A 167 -8.22 5.56 -9.45
N ARG A 168 -8.10 5.05 -8.21
CA ARG A 168 -7.00 4.15 -7.82
C ARG A 168 -7.33 2.69 -8.10
N LEU A 169 -8.54 2.24 -7.75
CA LEU A 169 -8.90 0.84 -7.82
C LEU A 169 -9.09 0.37 -9.27
N LEU A 170 -9.64 1.22 -10.13
CA LEU A 170 -9.81 0.93 -11.57
C LEU A 170 -8.49 0.59 -12.27
N LYS A 171 -7.37 1.22 -11.87
CA LYS A 171 -6.04 0.93 -12.45
C LYS A 171 -5.43 -0.37 -11.93
N SER A 172 -5.79 -0.79 -10.72
CA SER A 172 -5.25 -1.99 -10.06
C SER A 172 -6.06 -3.27 -10.30
N GLY A 173 -7.34 -3.13 -10.70
CA GLY A 173 -8.28 -4.24 -10.81
C GLY A 173 -8.72 -4.87 -9.49
N ARG A 174 -8.35 -4.28 -8.33
CA ARG A 174 -8.71 -4.77 -7.00
C ARG A 174 -9.97 -4.11 -6.46
N THR A 175 -10.71 -4.83 -5.62
CA THR A 175 -11.79 -4.23 -4.81
C THR A 175 -11.22 -3.44 -3.63
N PRO A 176 -11.99 -2.54 -3.00
CA PRO A 176 -11.57 -1.85 -1.78
C PRO A 176 -11.16 -2.84 -0.67
N GLU A 177 -11.92 -3.91 -0.47
CA GLU A 177 -11.67 -4.93 0.54
C GLU A 177 -10.31 -5.60 0.29
N GLN A 178 -10.03 -6.02 -0.95
CA GLN A 178 -8.74 -6.61 -1.33
C GLN A 178 -7.57 -5.64 -1.10
N HIS A 179 -7.80 -4.35 -1.34
CA HIS A 179 -6.78 -3.31 -1.15
C HIS A 179 -6.42 -3.12 0.33
N TYR A 180 -7.43 -3.06 1.21
CA TYR A 180 -7.23 -2.92 2.65
C TYR A 180 -6.66 -4.19 3.28
N SER A 181 -7.15 -5.37 2.89
CA SER A 181 -6.59 -6.64 3.35
C SER A 181 -5.12 -6.81 2.94
N ALA A 182 -4.73 -6.33 1.76
CA ALA A 182 -3.33 -6.37 1.33
C ALA A 182 -2.42 -5.43 2.14
N ALA A 183 -2.96 -4.38 2.75
CA ALA A 183 -2.21 -3.45 3.60
C ALA A 183 -2.01 -3.97 5.04
N LEU A 184 -2.84 -4.93 5.49
CA LEU A 184 -2.87 -5.44 6.86
C LEU A 184 -1.53 -6.01 7.37
N PRO A 185 -0.83 -6.92 6.65
CA PRO A 185 0.41 -7.50 7.18
C PRO A 185 1.49 -6.45 7.45
N ARG A 186 1.57 -5.43 6.59
CA ARG A 186 2.53 -4.33 6.75
C ARG A 186 2.17 -3.44 7.94
N ALA A 187 0.88 -3.19 8.16
CA ALA A 187 0.39 -2.41 9.30
C ALA A 187 0.61 -3.12 10.64
N GLN A 188 0.37 -4.43 10.70
CA GLN A 188 0.68 -5.25 11.89
C GLN A 188 2.17 -5.23 12.20
N SER A 189 3.02 -5.48 11.20
CA SER A 189 4.48 -5.40 11.36
C SER A 189 4.94 -4.00 11.82
N ALA A 190 4.30 -2.92 11.35
CA ALA A 190 4.63 -1.57 11.80
C ALA A 190 4.29 -1.38 13.27
N TYR A 191 3.08 -1.78 13.66
CA TYR A 191 2.62 -1.67 15.04
C TYR A 191 3.54 -2.44 16.00
N GLU A 192 3.87 -3.70 15.69
CA GLU A 192 4.79 -4.52 16.48
C GLU A 192 6.18 -3.90 16.62
N LYS A 193 6.71 -3.28 15.57
CA LYS A 193 8.00 -2.57 15.62
C LYS A 193 7.96 -1.28 16.43
N LEU A 194 6.79 -0.64 16.54
CA LEU A 194 6.58 0.61 17.28
C LEU A 194 6.20 0.36 18.74
N ARG A 195 5.55 -0.77 19.03
CA ARG A 195 5.07 -1.20 20.34
C ARG A 195 5.43 -2.68 20.56
N PRO A 196 6.73 -2.99 20.74
CA PRO A 196 7.16 -4.37 20.93
C PRO A 196 6.56 -4.94 22.23
N PRO A 197 6.20 -6.24 22.26
CA PRO A 197 5.77 -6.89 23.50
C PRO A 197 6.91 -6.80 24.53
N SER A 198 6.54 -6.40 25.75
CA SER A 198 7.47 -6.32 26.89
C SER A 198 7.84 -7.69 27.44
#